data_AF-A0A2D4JL61-F1
#
_entry.id   AF-A0A2D4JL61-F1
#
_cell.length_a   1.000
_cell.length_b   1.000
_cell.length_c   1.000
_cell.angle_alpha   90.00
_cell.angle_beta   90.00
_cell.angle_gamma   90.00
#
_symmetry.space_group_name_H-M   'P 1'
#
loop_
_entity.id
_entity.type
_entity.pdbx_description
1 polymer ?
#
loop_
_entity_poly.entity_id
_entity_poly.type
_entity_poly.pdbx_seq_one_letter_code
_entity_poly.pdbx_strand_id
1 'polypeptide(L)'
;VNIICKMASMVNKSTLERLLLPRFCELCSDGKLFQVRKVCAASFGDICSAVGQEATENNLIPKFFELCSDNIWGMRKACAECFMAVSCTVSPEVRRTKLSPLFIGLISDPCRWVRQAAFQSLGPFISTFANPSSAGLYIREDGTLSIRPCSPCPDHSANLKLSRSEDS
;
A
#
# COMPACT_ATOMS: atom_id res chain seq x y z
N VAL A 1 -20.20 8.19 -10.32
CA VAL A 1 -19.07 7.61 -9.55
C VAL A 1 -18.23 8.69 -8.86
N ASN A 2 -17.78 9.74 -9.55
CA ASN A 2 -17.14 10.92 -8.91
C ASN A 2 -17.95 11.53 -7.75
N ILE A 3 -19.28 11.37 -7.77
CA ILE A 3 -20.18 11.82 -6.71
C ILE A 3 -19.99 11.00 -5.43
N ILE A 4 -19.80 9.67 -5.48
CA ILE A 4 -19.63 8.86 -4.26
C ILE A 4 -18.32 9.23 -3.55
N CYS A 5 -17.23 9.38 -4.29
CA CYS A 5 -15.93 9.78 -3.71
C CYS A 5 -15.97 11.21 -3.15
N LYS A 6 -16.68 12.14 -3.82
CA LYS A 6 -16.92 13.49 -3.27
C LYS A 6 -17.90 13.51 -2.10
N MET A 7 -18.89 12.62 -2.09
CA MET A 7 -19.84 12.51 -0.97
C MET A 7 -19.17 11.87 0.23
N ALA A 8 -18.18 10.99 0.05
CA ALA A 8 -17.46 10.36 1.14
C ALA A 8 -16.81 11.37 2.10
N SER A 9 -16.41 12.54 1.62
CA SER A 9 -15.90 13.63 2.46
C SER A 9 -16.98 14.53 3.07
N MET A 10 -18.25 14.36 2.68
CA MET A 10 -19.40 15.17 3.13
C MET A 10 -20.37 14.40 4.03
N VAL A 11 -20.30 13.06 4.07
CA VAL A 11 -21.12 12.23 4.96
C VAL A 11 -20.36 11.75 6.17
N ASN A 12 -21.10 11.52 7.27
CA ASN A 12 -20.52 10.92 8.46
C ASN A 12 -20.04 9.48 8.20
N LYS A 13 -19.05 9.04 9.00
CA LYS A 13 -18.40 7.74 8.86
C LYS A 13 -19.38 6.56 8.85
N SER A 14 -20.44 6.61 9.68
CA SER A 14 -21.44 5.54 9.75
C SER A 14 -22.28 5.41 8.47
N THR A 15 -22.63 6.52 7.82
CA THR A 15 -23.34 6.50 6.53
C THR A 15 -22.43 6.03 5.41
N LEU A 16 -21.16 6.45 5.44
CA LEU A 16 -20.14 6.01 4.50
C LEU A 16 -19.95 4.49 4.54
N GLU A 17 -19.76 3.93 5.74
CA GLU A 17 -19.58 2.48 5.92
C GLU A 17 -20.84 1.67 5.57
N ARG A 18 -22.02 2.13 5.98
CA ARG A 18 -23.26 1.35 5.76
C ARG A 18 -23.81 1.43 4.34
N LEU A 19 -23.70 2.56 3.67
CA LEU A 19 -24.39 2.79 2.38
C LEU A 19 -23.42 2.89 1.21
N LEU A 20 -22.30 3.59 1.39
CA LEU A 20 -21.41 3.92 0.28
C LEU A 20 -20.33 2.87 0.06
N LEU A 21 -19.78 2.28 1.12
CA LEU A 21 -18.73 1.26 1.03
C LEU A 21 -19.19 0.00 0.27
N PRO A 22 -20.36 -0.61 0.55
CA PRO A 22 -20.84 -1.75 -0.23
C PRO A 22 -20.96 -1.41 -1.71
N ARG A 23 -21.53 -0.23 -2.01
CA ARG A 23 -21.69 0.22 -3.40
C ARG A 23 -20.36 0.49 -4.08
N PHE A 24 -19.39 1.05 -3.37
CA PHE A 24 -18.03 1.25 -3.88
C PHE A 24 -17.36 -0.09 -4.23
N CYS A 25 -17.48 -1.09 -3.36
CA CYS A 25 -16.97 -2.44 -3.62
C CYS A 25 -17.59 -3.07 -4.87
N GLU A 26 -18.90 -2.92 -5.09
CA GLU A 26 -19.57 -3.37 -6.33
C GLU A 26 -19.03 -2.67 -7.57
N LEU A 27 -18.80 -1.35 -7.49
CA LEU A 27 -18.26 -0.57 -8.60
C LEU A 27 -16.80 -0.93 -8.92
N CYS A 28 -16.01 -1.34 -7.93
CA CYS A 28 -14.66 -1.85 -8.14
C CYS A 28 -14.65 -3.10 -9.01
N SER A 29 -15.72 -3.91 -8.99
CA SER A 29 -15.86 -5.13 -9.78
C SER A 29 -16.79 -4.94 -11.00
N ASP A 30 -17.09 -3.70 -11.43
CA ASP A 30 -17.99 -3.44 -12.55
C ASP A 30 -17.40 -3.95 -13.87
N GLY A 31 -17.94 -5.06 -14.38
CA GLY A 31 -17.50 -5.69 -15.63
C GLY A 31 -17.99 -5.00 -16.90
N LYS A 32 -19.00 -4.12 -16.82
CA LYS A 32 -19.63 -3.49 -17.99
C LYS A 32 -18.88 -2.25 -18.44
N LEU A 33 -18.40 -1.45 -17.49
CA LEU A 33 -17.77 -0.15 -17.78
C LEU A 33 -16.41 -0.03 -17.09
N PHE A 34 -15.33 -0.31 -17.82
CA PHE A 34 -13.96 -0.21 -17.27
C PHE A 34 -13.63 1.21 -16.75
N GLN A 35 -14.24 2.26 -17.29
CA GLN A 35 -14.06 3.64 -16.81
C GLN A 35 -14.53 3.81 -15.35
N VAL A 36 -15.55 3.05 -14.92
CA VAL A 36 -16.01 3.04 -13.53
C VAL A 36 -14.92 2.50 -12.62
N ARG A 37 -14.36 1.33 -12.96
CA ARG A 37 -13.24 0.72 -12.22
C ARG A 37 -12.02 1.65 -12.16
N LYS A 38 -11.75 2.39 -13.25
CA LYS A 38 -10.64 3.36 -13.29
C LYS A 38 -10.81 4.46 -12.26
N VAL A 39 -12.02 5.02 -12.14
CA VAL A 39 -12.32 6.05 -11.15
C VAL A 39 -12.21 5.48 -9.73
N CYS A 40 -12.69 4.26 -9.51
CA CYS A 40 -12.54 3.59 -8.23
C CYS A 40 -11.07 3.37 -7.85
N ALA A 41 -10.24 2.87 -8.78
CA ALA A 41 -8.82 2.64 -8.55
C ALA A 41 -8.07 3.96 -8.25
N ALA A 42 -8.38 5.03 -8.99
CA ALA A 42 -7.77 6.34 -8.78
C ALA A 42 -8.17 6.97 -7.43
N SER A 43 -9.38 6.71 -6.95
CA SER A 43 -9.91 7.27 -5.69
C SER A 43 -9.77 6.31 -4.50
N PHE A 44 -9.08 5.18 -4.68
CA PHE A 44 -9.12 4.07 -3.73
C PHE A 44 -8.53 4.47 -2.36
N GLY A 45 -7.39 5.18 -2.39
CA GLY A 45 -6.73 5.67 -1.17
C GLY A 45 -7.62 6.62 -0.36
N ASP A 46 -8.36 7.51 -1.02
CA ASP A 46 -9.27 8.46 -0.36
C ASP A 46 -10.40 7.71 0.36
N ILE A 47 -10.96 6.68 -0.28
CA ILE A 47 -12.00 5.84 0.34
C ILE A 47 -11.45 5.08 1.53
N CYS A 48 -10.25 4.47 1.41
CA CYS A 48 -9.58 3.81 2.53
C CYS A 48 -9.40 4.76 3.72
N SER A 49 -8.96 5.99 3.46
CA SER A 49 -8.79 7.01 4.50
C SER A 49 -10.12 7.39 5.15
N ALA A 50 -11.20 7.48 4.37
CA ALA A 50 -12.50 7.91 4.87
C ALA A 50 -13.19 6.84 5.73
N VAL A 51 -13.05 5.55 5.38
CA VAL A 51 -13.63 4.44 6.17
C VAL A 51 -12.73 4.02 7.34
N GLY A 52 -11.43 4.30 7.26
CA GLY A 52 -10.46 3.96 8.30
C GLY A 52 -10.00 2.50 8.24
N GLN A 53 -9.13 2.13 9.19
CA GLN A 53 -8.33 0.89 9.12
C GLN A 53 -9.16 -0.39 9.08
N GLU A 54 -10.06 -0.59 10.06
CA GLU A 54 -10.83 -1.83 10.19
C GLU A 54 -11.66 -2.12 8.93
N ALA A 55 -12.43 -1.13 8.47
CA ALA A 55 -13.23 -1.26 7.26
C ALA A 55 -12.37 -1.45 6.01
N THR A 56 -11.21 -0.80 5.94
CA THR A 56 -10.25 -0.97 4.84
C THR A 56 -9.72 -2.39 4.78
N GLU A 57 -9.21 -2.91 5.90
CA GLU A 57 -8.61 -4.25 5.97
C GLU A 57 -9.64 -5.35 5.69
N ASN A 58 -10.87 -5.20 6.19
CA ASN A 58 -11.93 -6.20 6.04
C ASN A 58 -12.59 -6.19 4.66
N ASN A 59 -12.82 -5.01 4.08
CA ASN A 59 -13.66 -4.88 2.88
C ASN A 59 -12.88 -4.43 1.63
N LEU A 60 -11.91 -3.53 1.78
CA LEU A 60 -11.24 -2.89 0.66
C LEU A 60 -9.99 -3.63 0.22
N ILE A 61 -9.21 -4.19 1.15
CA ILE A 61 -7.99 -4.95 0.77
C ILE A 61 -8.30 -6.07 -0.23
N PRO A 62 -9.33 -6.93 -0.04
CA PRO A 62 -9.70 -7.92 -1.07
C PRO A 62 -9.96 -7.29 -2.45
N LYS A 63 -10.65 -6.15 -2.51
CA LYS A 63 -10.93 -5.43 -3.76
C LYS A 63 -9.71 -4.78 -4.37
N PHE A 64 -8.77 -4.32 -3.55
CA PHE A 64 -7.51 -3.76 -4.04
C PHE A 64 -6.65 -4.83 -4.72
N PHE A 65 -6.65 -6.07 -4.20
CA PHE A 65 -6.01 -7.21 -4.86
C PHE A 65 -6.64 -7.53 -6.21
N GLU A 66 -7.98 -7.52 -6.30
CA GLU A 66 -8.68 -7.71 -7.57
C GLU A 66 -8.25 -6.64 -8.60
N LEU A 67 -8.24 -5.36 -8.21
CA LEU A 67 -7.85 -4.26 -9.11
C LEU A 67 -6.37 -4.29 -9.51
N CYS A 68 -5.47 -4.66 -8.59
CA CYS A 68 -4.05 -4.85 -8.87
C CYS A 68 -3.78 -6.03 -9.80
N SER A 69 -4.75 -6.93 -9.99
CA SER A 69 -4.67 -8.09 -10.88
C SER A 69 -5.60 -7.97 -12.09
N ASP A 70 -6.20 -6.79 -12.33
CA ASP A 70 -7.15 -6.58 -13.42
C ASP A 70 -6.47 -6.77 -14.79
N ASN A 71 -7.20 -7.34 -15.75
CA ASN A 71 -6.72 -7.55 -17.11
C ASN A 71 -6.34 -6.25 -17.83
N ILE A 72 -6.94 -5.12 -17.44
CA ILE A 72 -6.66 -3.80 -17.98
C ILE A 72 -5.48 -3.19 -17.23
N TRP A 73 -4.33 -3.06 -17.90
CA TRP A 73 -3.11 -2.47 -17.33
C TRP A 73 -3.32 -1.06 -16.74
N GLY A 74 -4.27 -0.29 -17.28
CA GLY A 74 -4.61 1.04 -16.77
C GLY A 74 -5.17 1.02 -15.34
N MET A 75 -5.83 -0.07 -14.92
CA MET A 75 -6.30 -0.25 -13.54
C MET A 75 -5.13 -0.53 -12.61
N ARG A 76 -4.29 -1.51 -12.99
CA ARG A 76 -3.10 -1.88 -12.22
C ARG A 76 -2.15 -0.69 -12.05
N LYS A 77 -1.98 0.13 -13.09
CA LYS A 77 -1.25 1.39 -13.03
C LYS A 77 -1.87 2.35 -12.01
N ALA A 78 -3.18 2.57 -12.04
CA ALA A 78 -3.85 3.46 -11.10
C ALA A 78 -3.71 2.97 -9.64
N CYS A 79 -3.76 1.66 -9.41
CA CYS A 79 -3.47 1.07 -8.10
C CYS A 79 -2.03 1.31 -7.66
N ALA A 80 -1.05 1.18 -8.55
CA ALA A 80 0.35 1.49 -8.24
C ALA A 80 0.52 2.97 -7.84
N GLU A 81 -0.20 3.89 -8.50
CA GLU A 81 -0.15 5.32 -8.21
C GLU A 81 -0.75 5.68 -6.84
N CYS A 82 -1.81 5.00 -6.39
CA CYS A 82 -2.43 5.25 -5.09
C CYS A 82 -1.93 4.33 -3.96
N PHE A 83 -0.95 3.47 -4.23
CA PHE A 83 -0.54 2.39 -3.33
C PHE A 83 -0.07 2.86 -1.95
N MET A 84 0.66 3.98 -1.90
CA MET A 84 1.08 4.59 -0.63
C MET A 84 -0.11 4.96 0.25
N ALA A 85 -1.14 5.60 -0.33
CA ALA A 85 -2.31 6.03 0.42
C ALA A 85 -3.04 4.83 1.04
N VAL A 86 -3.20 3.74 0.29
CA VAL A 86 -3.74 2.48 0.82
C VAL A 86 -2.85 1.92 1.94
N SER A 87 -1.53 1.92 1.73
CA SER A 87 -0.56 1.44 2.72
C SER A 87 -0.62 2.19 4.07
N CYS A 88 -0.89 3.50 4.06
CA CYS A 88 -1.03 4.31 5.27
C CYS A 88 -2.29 4.00 6.09
N THR A 89 -3.29 3.37 5.47
CA THR A 89 -4.59 3.09 6.10
C THR A 89 -4.71 1.70 6.70
N VAL A 90 -3.68 0.86 6.57
CA VAL A 90 -3.64 -0.49 7.14
C VAL A 90 -2.62 -0.62 8.26
N SER A 91 -2.80 -1.66 9.08
CA SER A 91 -1.87 -2.06 10.10
C SER A 91 -0.48 -2.39 9.52
N PRO A 92 0.60 -2.24 10.31
CA PRO A 92 1.93 -2.66 9.90
C PRO A 92 2.00 -4.15 9.53
N GLU A 93 1.17 -4.99 10.15
CA GLU A 93 1.08 -6.42 9.83
C GLU A 93 0.53 -6.65 8.42
N VAL A 94 -0.66 -6.11 8.11
CA VAL A 94 -1.27 -6.24 6.77
C VAL A 94 -0.37 -5.63 5.70
N ARG A 95 0.31 -4.52 6.01
CA ARG A 95 1.27 -3.91 5.11
C ARG A 95 2.42 -4.86 4.76
N ARG A 96 3.00 -5.54 5.76
CA ARG A 96 4.09 -6.52 5.56
C ARG A 96 3.61 -7.79 4.87
N THR A 97 2.51 -8.38 5.34
CA THR A 97 2.10 -9.72 4.92
C THR A 97 1.27 -9.73 3.63
N LYS A 98 0.52 -8.66 3.34
CA LYS A 98 -0.36 -8.58 2.16
C LYS A 98 0.13 -7.55 1.13
N LEU A 99 0.38 -6.32 1.54
CA LEU A 99 0.69 -5.25 0.57
C LEU A 99 2.10 -5.36 -0.03
N SER A 100 3.09 -5.80 0.75
CA SER A 100 4.47 -5.96 0.26
C SER A 100 4.58 -6.94 -0.92
N PRO A 101 4.08 -8.19 -0.84
CA PRO A 101 4.12 -9.10 -1.98
C PRO A 101 3.29 -8.58 -3.17
N LEU A 102 2.16 -7.91 -2.90
CA LEU A 102 1.34 -7.32 -3.96
C LEU A 102 2.10 -6.22 -4.73
N PHE A 103 2.83 -5.35 -4.03
CA PHE A 103 3.62 -4.29 -4.65
C PHE A 103 4.79 -4.85 -5.46
N ILE A 104 5.45 -5.91 -4.98
CA ILE A 104 6.50 -6.62 -5.73
C ILE A 104 5.94 -7.17 -7.05
N GLY A 105 4.70 -7.66 -7.04
CA GLY A 105 3.97 -8.05 -8.25
C GLY A 105 3.84 -6.89 -9.25
N LEU A 106 3.49 -5.69 -8.79
CA LEU A 106 3.38 -4.49 -9.64
C LEU A 106 4.73 -4.02 -10.19
N ILE A 107 5.82 -4.15 -9.43
CA ILE A 107 7.18 -3.86 -9.92
C ILE A 107 7.55 -4.80 -11.07
N SER A 108 7.07 -6.04 -11.01
CA SER A 108 7.35 -7.09 -12.00
C SER A 108 6.26 -7.20 -13.08
N ASP A 109 5.36 -6.22 -13.17
CA ASP A 109 4.21 -6.26 -14.10
C ASP A 109 4.65 -6.40 -15.56
N PRO A 110 3.97 -7.18 -16.42
CA PRO A 110 4.32 -7.31 -17.84
C PRO A 110 4.25 -5.97 -18.59
N CYS A 111 3.35 -5.05 -18.19
CA CYS A 111 3.19 -3.76 -18.82
C CYS A 111 4.22 -2.74 -18.29
N ARG A 112 5.05 -2.20 -19.18
CA ARG A 112 6.07 -1.19 -18.84
C ARG A 112 5.52 0.04 -18.12
N TRP A 113 4.28 0.44 -18.42
CA TRP A 113 3.65 1.62 -17.82
C TRP A 113 3.24 1.38 -16.36
N VAL A 114 2.89 0.14 -16.01
CA VAL A 114 2.60 -0.24 -14.62
C VAL A 114 3.91 -0.26 -13.84
N ARG A 115 4.97 -0.88 -14.39
CA ARG A 115 6.29 -0.89 -13.75
C ARG A 115 6.82 0.52 -13.49
N GLN A 116 6.71 1.42 -14.48
CA GLN A 116 7.11 2.82 -14.31
C GLN A 116 6.39 3.49 -13.14
N ALA A 117 5.08 3.32 -13.02
CA ALA A 117 4.30 3.86 -11.91
C ALA A 117 4.69 3.22 -10.57
N ALA A 118 4.89 1.90 -10.53
CA ALA A 118 5.35 1.20 -9.34
C ALA A 118 6.72 1.70 -8.86
N PHE A 119 7.67 1.94 -9.77
CA PHE A 119 8.97 2.51 -9.40
C PHE A 119 8.87 3.95 -8.89
N GLN A 120 7.97 4.76 -9.45
CA GLN A 120 7.69 6.10 -8.92
C GLN A 120 7.09 6.05 -7.51
N SER A 121 6.22 5.08 -7.24
CA SER A 121 5.58 4.87 -5.94
C SER A 121 6.44 4.08 -4.93
N LEU A 122 7.58 3.51 -5.34
CA LEU A 122 8.39 2.64 -4.49
C LEU A 122 8.93 3.35 -3.25
N GLY A 123 9.54 4.53 -3.43
CA GLY A 123 10.03 5.35 -2.32
C GLY A 123 8.92 5.74 -1.33
N PRO A 124 7.81 6.35 -1.82
CA PRO A 124 6.63 6.61 -1.00
C PRO A 124 6.09 5.37 -0.27
N PHE A 125 6.01 4.22 -0.93
CA PHE A 125 5.56 2.98 -0.29
C PHE A 125 6.52 2.50 0.81
N ILE A 126 7.82 2.47 0.55
CA ILE A 126 8.85 2.12 1.56
C ILE A 126 8.76 3.06 2.76
N SER A 127 8.52 4.35 2.54
CA SER A 127 8.41 5.34 3.62
C SER A 127 7.30 4.99 4.62
N THR A 128 6.25 4.29 4.19
CA THR A 128 5.15 3.90 5.08
C THR A 128 5.62 2.93 6.17
N PHE A 129 6.68 2.14 5.95
CA PHE A 129 7.24 1.23 6.96
C PHE A 129 8.09 1.92 8.01
N ALA A 130 8.39 3.22 7.85
CA ALA A 130 9.11 3.97 8.85
C ALA A 130 8.33 3.99 10.16
N ASN A 131 8.99 3.60 11.24
CA ASN A 131 8.48 3.75 12.59
C ASN A 131 9.21 4.94 13.24
N PRO A 132 8.53 6.06 13.52
CA PRO A 132 9.15 7.25 14.11
C PRO A 132 9.89 6.94 15.41
N SER A 133 9.37 6.01 16.21
CA SER A 133 9.97 5.59 17.48
C SER A 133 11.30 4.84 17.30
N SER A 134 11.55 4.24 16.14
CA SER A 134 12.81 3.56 15.80
C SER A 134 13.67 4.31 14.79
N ALA A 135 13.21 5.45 14.28
CA ALA A 135 13.93 6.24 13.27
C ALA A 135 15.18 6.94 13.84
N GLY A 136 15.42 6.83 15.15
CA GLY A 136 16.55 7.45 15.84
C GLY A 136 16.48 8.97 15.88
N LEU A 137 15.36 9.58 15.47
CA LEU A 137 15.19 11.03 15.43
C LEU A 137 14.94 11.56 16.85
N TYR A 138 15.73 12.55 17.27
CA TYR A 138 15.55 13.26 18.53
C TYR A 138 15.86 14.75 18.36
N ILE A 139 15.21 15.60 19.16
CA ILE A 139 15.50 17.03 19.24
C ILE A 139 16.60 17.21 20.29
N ARG A 140 17.71 17.86 19.92
CA ARG A 140 18.75 18.29 20.88
C ARG A 140 18.27 19.47 21.71
N GLU A 141 18.96 19.74 22.81
CA GLU A 141 18.66 20.87 23.72
C GLU A 141 18.71 22.25 23.02
N ASP A 142 19.45 22.35 21.91
CA ASP A 142 19.54 23.56 21.07
C ASP A 142 18.39 23.68 20.04
N GLY A 143 17.42 22.75 20.05
CA GLY A 143 16.30 22.71 19.10
C GLY A 143 16.64 22.04 17.77
N THR A 144 17.85 21.54 17.57
CA THR A 144 18.27 20.89 16.32
C THR A 144 17.77 19.45 16.24
N LEU A 145 17.09 19.07 15.14
CA LEU A 145 16.72 17.69 14.87
C LEU A 145 17.98 16.86 14.53
N SER A 146 18.21 15.78 15.24
CA SER A 146 19.37 14.89 15.08
C SER A 146 18.96 13.43 14.94
N ILE A 147 19.79 12.65 14.24
CA ILE A 147 19.58 11.20 14.02
C ILE A 147 20.59 10.45 14.89
N ARG A 148 20.13 9.53 15.74
CA ARG A 148 20.97 8.56 16.44
C ARG A 148 21.65 7.68 15.39
N PRO A 149 22.98 7.53 15.42
CA PRO A 149 23.66 6.58 14.55
C PRO A 149 23.08 5.19 14.77
N CYS A 150 22.66 4.52 13.69
CA CYS A 150 22.18 3.16 13.77
C CYS A 150 23.34 2.26 14.23
N SER A 151 23.15 1.49 15.30
CA SER A 151 24.14 0.49 15.72
C SER A 151 24.32 -0.55 14.60
N PRO A 152 25.56 -1.01 14.31
CA PRO A 152 25.79 -1.99 13.25
C PRO A 152 24.92 -3.24 13.46
N CYS A 153 24.23 -3.70 12.41
CA CYS A 153 23.60 -5.01 12.45
C CYS A 153 24.68 -6.08 12.69
N PRO A 154 24.45 -7.07 13.58
CA PRO A 154 25.36 -8.20 13.69
C PRO A 154 25.36 -8.98 12.37
N ASP A 155 26.52 -9.04 11.74
CA ASP A 155 26.77 -9.73 10.47
C ASP A 155 26.25 -11.19 10.50
N HIS A 156 25.41 -11.54 9.52
CA HIS A 156 25.00 -12.94 9.27
C HIS A 156 26.05 -13.75 8.48
N SER A 157 27.30 -13.29 8.41
CA SER A 157 28.37 -13.92 7.63
C SER A 157 29.02 -15.13 8.32
N ALA A 158 28.61 -15.51 9.54
CA ALA A 158 29.25 -16.59 10.30
C ALA A 158 28.85 -18.02 9.90
N ASN A 159 27.81 -18.24 9.08
CA ASN A 159 27.30 -19.59 8.80
C ASN A 159 27.76 -20.25 7.48
N LEU A 160 28.85 -19.78 6.86
CA LEU A 160 29.38 -20.38 5.61
C LEU A 160 30.78 -21.00 5.71
N LYS A 161 31.24 -21.35 6.91
CA LYS A 161 32.50 -22.10 7.12
C LYS A 161 32.29 -23.30 8.05
N LEU A 162 31.47 -24.27 7.65
CA LEU A 162 31.53 -25.62 8.22
C LEU A 162 30.87 -26.66 7.28
N SER A 163 31.41 -26.83 6.06
CA SER A 163 31.01 -27.96 5.19
C SER A 163 32.03 -28.30 4.10
N ARG A 164 33.33 -28.18 4.39
CA ARG A 164 34.41 -28.73 3.53
C ARG A 164 35.57 -29.22 4.37
N SER A 165 35.43 -30.42 4.95
CA SER A 165 36.57 -31.27 5.33
C SER A 165 36.09 -32.62 5.89
N GLU A 166 35.45 -33.46 5.06
CA GLU A 166 35.48 -34.91 5.21
C GLU A 166 35.49 -35.50 3.80
N ASP A 167 36.70 -35.78 3.30
CA ASP A 167 36.99 -36.80 2.29
C ASP A 167 38.52 -36.90 2.16
N SER A 168 39.09 -37.86 2.90
CA SER A 168 40.40 -38.48 2.66
C SER A 168 40.36 -39.88 3.24
#